data_AF-A0A847ZEM9-F1
#
_entry.id   AF-A0A847ZEM9-F1
#
_cell.length_a   1.000
_cell.length_b   1.000
_cell.length_c   1.000
_cell.angle_alpha   90.00
_cell.angle_beta   90.00
_cell.angle_gamma   90.00
#
_symmetry.space_group_name_H-M   'P 1'
#
loop_
_entity.id
_entity.type
_entity.pdbx_description
1 polymer ?
#
loop_
_entity_poly.entity_id
_entity_poly.type
_entity_poly.pdbx_seq_one_letter_code
_entity_poly.pdbx_strand_id
1 'polypeptide(L)'
;MRTMAQKRAKYALEKVLQSMQRISDKDKFSSFTAGAPAMILQNGFGQTLAFWLTKGTKNGRIDSNDKHIILFDIVKDWLSLQDGDTRNNFAIAGDRVDLMRQISAMNQNQFLSVQIETLALLEWVKRFANADLE
;
A
#
# COMPACT_ATOMS: atom_id res chain seq x y z
N MET A 1 -22.58 10.76 4.11
CA MET A 1 -21.58 9.73 4.48
C MET A 1 -20.93 9.24 3.20
N ARG A 2 -19.59 9.16 3.11
CA ARG A 2 -18.90 8.72 1.89
C ARG A 2 -18.88 7.19 1.78
N THR A 3 -18.92 6.67 0.56
CA THR A 3 -18.74 5.23 0.31
C THR A 3 -17.29 4.80 0.55
N MET A 4 -17.05 3.50 0.79
CA MET A 4 -15.67 2.99 0.88
C MET A 4 -14.85 3.25 -0.37
N ALA A 5 -15.48 3.21 -1.56
CA ALA A 5 -14.81 3.56 -2.82
C ALA A 5 -14.37 5.03 -2.83
N GLN A 6 -15.22 5.97 -2.40
CA GLN A 6 -14.86 7.39 -2.30
C GLN A 6 -13.72 7.63 -1.29
N LYS A 7 -13.71 6.90 -0.17
CA LYS A 7 -12.65 6.98 0.84
C LYS A 7 -11.30 6.48 0.30
N ARG A 8 -11.30 5.32 -0.38
CA ARG A 8 -10.09 4.77 -1.05
C ARG A 8 -9.58 5.73 -2.12
N ALA A 9 -10.47 6.26 -2.96
CA ALA A 9 -10.10 7.20 -4.01
C ALA A 9 -9.44 8.46 -3.44
N LYS A 10 -10.05 9.09 -2.42
CA LYS A 10 -9.48 10.26 -1.76
C LYS A 10 -8.09 9.95 -1.20
N TYR A 11 -7.98 8.90 -0.39
CA TYR A 11 -6.72 8.55 0.26
C TYR A 11 -5.62 8.21 -0.75
N ALA A 12 -5.95 7.41 -1.78
CA ALA A 12 -5.00 7.02 -2.82
C ALA A 12 -4.50 8.25 -3.60
N LEU A 13 -5.40 9.18 -3.98
CA LEU A 13 -5.02 10.41 -4.67
C LEU A 13 -4.04 11.24 -3.84
N GLU A 14 -4.37 11.51 -2.58
CA GLU A 14 -3.53 12.30 -1.66
C GLU A 14 -2.13 11.66 -1.51
N LYS A 15 -2.08 10.35 -1.29
CA LYS A 15 -0.81 9.63 -1.12
C LYS A 15 0.01 9.54 -2.39
N VAL A 16 -0.61 9.34 -3.55
CA VAL A 16 0.10 9.34 -4.83
C VAL A 16 0.71 10.70 -5.11
N LEU A 17 -0.04 11.79 -4.97
CA LEU A 17 0.48 13.16 -5.18
C LEU A 17 1.65 13.47 -4.24
N GLN A 18 1.54 13.12 -2.95
CA GLN A 18 2.63 13.27 -1.99
C GLN A 18 3.87 12.44 -2.36
N SER A 19 3.66 11.23 -2.89
CA SER A 19 4.75 10.32 -3.29
C SER A 19 5.48 10.83 -4.52
N MET A 20 4.75 11.36 -5.51
CA MET A 20 5.31 11.90 -6.75
C MET A 20 6.21 13.12 -6.52
N GLN A 21 6.07 13.83 -5.39
CA GLN A 21 6.98 14.92 -5.00
C GLN A 21 8.33 14.43 -4.46
N ARG A 22 8.39 13.18 -3.98
CA ARG A 22 9.56 12.59 -3.30
C ARG A 22 10.32 11.58 -4.17
N ILE A 23 9.63 10.95 -5.10
CA ILE A 23 10.19 9.96 -6.01
C ILE A 23 10.94 10.66 -7.14
N SER A 24 12.19 10.23 -7.37
CA SER A 24 13.01 10.74 -8.47
C SER A 24 12.60 10.21 -9.85
N ASP A 25 11.99 9.03 -9.90
CA ASP A 25 11.63 8.32 -11.12
C ASP A 25 10.15 7.92 -11.08
N LYS A 26 9.30 8.85 -11.52
CA LYS A 26 7.83 8.70 -11.52
C LYS A 26 7.39 7.52 -12.39
N ASP A 27 8.00 7.34 -13.56
CA ASP A 27 7.67 6.25 -14.49
C ASP A 27 7.89 4.87 -13.87
N LYS A 28 8.99 4.69 -13.12
CA LYS A 28 9.22 3.44 -12.38
C LYS A 28 8.20 3.23 -11.27
N PHE A 29 7.69 4.29 -10.64
CA PHE A 29 6.63 4.18 -9.64
C PHE A 29 5.29 3.79 -10.28
N SER A 30 4.90 4.45 -11.38
CA SER A 30 3.68 4.16 -12.14
C SER A 30 3.68 2.72 -12.68
N SER A 31 4.81 2.30 -13.27
CA SER A 31 4.99 0.92 -13.74
C SER A 31 4.90 -0.10 -12.60
N PHE A 32 5.49 0.19 -11.45
CA PHE A 32 5.46 -0.71 -10.30
C PHE A 32 4.06 -0.83 -9.68
N THR A 33 3.37 0.30 -9.47
CA THR A 33 2.00 0.31 -8.94
C THR A 33 1.01 -0.39 -9.86
N ALA A 34 1.23 -0.35 -11.18
CA ALA A 34 0.46 -1.13 -12.16
C ALA A 34 0.61 -2.65 -12.00
N GLY A 35 1.81 -3.12 -11.68
CA GLY A 35 2.10 -4.55 -11.46
C GLY A 35 1.74 -5.07 -10.06
N ALA A 36 1.61 -4.19 -9.06
CA ALA A 36 1.44 -4.58 -7.66
C ALA A 36 0.23 -5.48 -7.36
N PRO A 37 -1.00 -5.21 -7.88
CA PRO A 37 -2.14 -6.10 -7.67
C PRO A 37 -1.91 -7.51 -8.22
N ALA A 38 -1.32 -7.62 -9.41
CA ALA A 38 -1.02 -8.90 -10.04
C ALA A 38 0.02 -9.69 -9.23
N MET A 39 1.03 -9.00 -8.69
CA MET A 39 2.04 -9.62 -7.83
C MET A 39 1.42 -10.27 -6.58
N ILE A 40 0.45 -9.61 -5.94
CA ILE A 40 -0.29 -10.15 -4.79
C ILE A 40 -1.09 -11.39 -5.18
N LEU A 41 -1.78 -11.36 -6.32
CA LEU A 41 -2.63 -12.48 -6.76
C LEU A 41 -1.81 -13.70 -7.17
N GLN A 42 -0.62 -13.51 -7.75
CA GLN A 42 0.23 -14.58 -8.25
C GLN A 42 1.13 -15.18 -7.17
N ASN A 43 1.71 -14.34 -6.31
CA ASN A 43 2.72 -14.75 -5.33
C ASN A 43 2.18 -14.76 -3.89
N GLY A 44 0.98 -14.22 -3.67
CA GLY A 44 0.39 -14.09 -2.34
C GLY A 44 0.74 -12.77 -1.65
N PHE A 45 -0.15 -12.37 -0.75
CA PHE A 45 -0.13 -11.06 -0.09
C PHE A 45 1.09 -10.88 0.82
N GLY A 46 1.32 -11.79 1.77
CA GLY A 46 2.45 -11.70 2.71
C GLY A 46 3.82 -11.75 2.02
N GLN A 47 3.98 -12.63 1.01
CA GLN A 47 5.22 -12.73 0.24
C GLN A 47 5.51 -11.44 -0.54
N THR A 48 4.47 -10.85 -1.14
CA THR A 48 4.60 -9.58 -1.87
C THR A 48 5.04 -8.43 -0.96
N LEU A 49 4.43 -8.32 0.23
CA LEU A 49 4.84 -7.30 1.21
C LEU A 49 6.28 -7.49 1.70
N ALA A 50 6.70 -8.73 1.97
CA ALA A 50 8.08 -9.04 2.34
C ALA A 50 9.07 -8.71 1.21
N PHE A 51 8.69 -8.99 -0.04
CA PHE A 51 9.46 -8.64 -1.22
C PHE A 51 9.65 -7.12 -1.36
N TRP A 52 8.61 -6.31 -1.10
CA TRP A 52 8.73 -4.86 -1.13
C TRP A 52 9.72 -4.32 -0.09
N LEU A 53 9.67 -4.85 1.14
CA LEU A 53 10.65 -4.50 2.18
C LEU A 53 12.08 -4.84 1.77
N THR A 54 12.27 -6.01 1.15
CA THR A 54 13.57 -6.45 0.66
C THR A 54 14.11 -5.53 -0.42
N LYS A 55 13.29 -5.18 -1.42
CA LYS A 55 13.70 -4.30 -2.53
C LYS A 55 13.98 -2.87 -2.08
N GLY A 56 13.24 -2.40 -1.08
CA GLY A 56 13.42 -1.08 -0.49
C GLY A 56 14.58 -0.97 0.50
N THR A 57 15.27 -2.07 0.80
CA THR A 57 16.40 -2.08 1.74
C THR A 57 17.72 -2.08 0.98
N LYS A 58 18.57 -1.07 1.23
CA LYS A 58 19.92 -0.95 0.65
C LYS A 58 20.93 -0.88 1.78
N ASN A 59 21.98 -1.70 1.73
CA ASN A 59 23.02 -1.74 2.76
C ASN A 59 22.47 -1.89 4.19
N GLY A 60 21.44 -2.72 4.37
CA GLY A 60 20.80 -2.96 5.66
C GLY A 60 19.92 -1.82 6.17
N ARG A 61 19.66 -0.79 5.37
CA ARG A 61 18.79 0.35 5.73
C ARG A 61 17.65 0.51 4.73
N ILE A 62 16.46 0.79 5.26
CA ILE A 62 15.27 1.04 4.45
C ILE A 62 15.39 2.44 3.83
N ASP A 63 15.31 2.51 2.50
CA ASP A 63 15.21 3.76 1.74
C ASP A 63 13.74 4.19 1.69
N SER A 64 13.38 5.18 2.49
CA SER A 64 11.98 5.66 2.59
C SER A 64 11.50 6.42 1.35
N ASN A 65 12.38 6.67 0.37
CA ASN A 65 12.00 7.23 -0.92
C ASN A 65 11.97 6.17 -2.03
N ASP A 66 12.28 4.91 -1.72
CA ASP A 66 12.14 3.82 -2.68
C ASP A 66 10.66 3.52 -2.94
N LYS A 67 10.30 3.35 -4.22
CA LYS A 67 8.94 3.06 -4.68
C LYS A 67 8.27 1.89 -3.95
N HIS A 68 9.03 0.85 -3.59
CA HIS A 68 8.48 -0.32 -2.90
C HIS A 68 8.09 0.03 -1.47
N ILE A 69 8.89 0.84 -0.78
CA ILE A 69 8.63 1.29 0.59
C ILE A 69 7.48 2.26 0.62
N ILE A 70 7.44 3.18 -0.32
CA ILE A 70 6.32 4.12 -0.46
C ILE A 70 5.00 3.36 -0.62
N LEU A 71 4.93 2.39 -1.54
CA LEU A 71 3.70 1.62 -1.73
C LEU A 71 3.35 0.76 -0.51
N PHE A 72 4.36 0.16 0.14
CA PHE A 72 4.18 -0.56 1.40
C PHE A 72 3.56 0.34 2.47
N ASP A 73 4.08 1.56 2.64
CA ASP A 73 3.60 2.50 3.64
C ASP A 73 2.19 2.98 3.34
N ILE A 74 1.86 3.24 2.06
CA ILE A 74 0.50 3.57 1.64
C ILE A 74 -0.49 2.49 2.08
N VAL A 75 -0.15 1.21 1.87
CA VAL A 75 -0.98 0.08 2.29
C VAL A 75 -1.04 -0.02 3.82
N LYS A 76 0.11 -0.01 4.50
CA LYS A 76 0.18 -0.10 5.97
C LYS A 76 -0.69 0.94 6.66
N ASP A 77 -0.54 2.19 6.24
CA ASP A 77 -1.25 3.31 6.83
C ASP A 77 -2.74 3.25 6.53
N TRP A 78 -3.14 2.79 5.33
CA TRP A 78 -4.56 2.58 4.99
C TRP A 78 -5.23 1.55 5.89
N LEU A 79 -4.59 0.41 6.14
CA LEU A 79 -5.19 -0.71 6.87
C LEU A 79 -5.55 -0.36 8.33
N SER A 80 -4.88 0.64 8.89
CA SER A 80 -5.07 1.11 10.26
C SER A 80 -5.61 2.55 10.34
N LEU A 81 -6.02 3.14 9.20
CA LEU A 81 -6.39 4.55 9.12
C LEU A 81 -7.62 4.90 9.95
N GLN A 82 -7.45 5.83 10.87
CA GLN A 82 -8.50 6.44 11.67
C GLN A 82 -8.51 7.96 11.41
N ASP A 83 -9.23 8.41 10.38
CA ASP A 83 -9.29 9.83 10.00
C ASP A 83 -10.68 10.21 9.45
N GLY A 84 -11.25 11.31 9.93
CA GLY A 84 -12.57 11.79 9.52
C GLY A 84 -13.66 10.73 9.66
N ASP A 85 -14.30 10.35 8.54
CA ASP A 85 -15.31 9.28 8.47
C ASP A 85 -14.70 7.89 8.10
N THR A 86 -13.38 7.77 7.99
CA THR A 86 -12.65 6.51 7.78
C THR A 86 -12.27 5.91 9.13
N ARG A 87 -12.63 4.63 9.32
CA ARG A 87 -12.45 3.87 10.56
C ARG A 87 -11.94 2.46 10.21
N ASN A 88 -10.79 2.38 9.56
CA ASN A 88 -10.23 1.11 9.11
C ASN A 88 -9.62 0.36 10.29
N ASN A 89 -10.04 -0.89 10.47
CA ASN A 89 -9.58 -1.75 11.57
C ASN A 89 -9.13 -3.12 11.03
N PHE A 90 -8.40 -3.10 9.92
CA PHE A 90 -7.84 -4.32 9.31
C PHE A 90 -6.52 -4.71 9.97
N ALA A 91 -5.79 -3.72 10.49
CA ALA A 91 -4.57 -3.88 11.27
C ALA A 91 -4.51 -2.79 12.36
N ILE A 92 -3.71 -3.04 13.39
CA ILE A 92 -3.34 -2.09 14.42
C ILE A 92 -2.22 -1.20 13.88
N ALA A 93 -2.32 0.11 14.11
CA ALA A 93 -1.29 1.06 13.72
C ALA A 93 0.06 0.70 14.35
N GLY A 94 1.11 0.74 13.55
CA GLY A 94 2.45 0.35 13.96
C GLY A 94 3.47 0.56 12.83
N ASP A 95 4.68 0.08 13.07
CA ASP A 95 5.73 0.12 12.06
C ASP A 95 5.56 -1.01 11.01
N ARG A 96 6.52 -1.10 10.08
CA ARG A 96 6.49 -2.09 9.01
C ARG A 96 6.63 -3.52 9.53
N VAL A 97 7.42 -3.73 10.57
CA VAL A 97 7.62 -5.03 11.22
C VAL A 97 6.36 -5.43 11.97
N ASP A 98 5.70 -4.48 12.65
CA ASP A 98 4.44 -4.73 13.35
C ASP A 98 3.35 -5.20 12.39
N LEU A 99 3.21 -4.58 11.21
CA LEU A 99 2.27 -5.04 10.19
C LEU A 99 2.58 -6.48 9.75
N MET A 100 3.85 -6.80 9.47
CA MET A 100 4.23 -8.15 9.04
C MET A 100 3.96 -9.20 10.13
N ARG A 101 4.22 -8.87 11.40
CA ARG A 101 3.89 -9.74 12.54
C ARG A 101 2.39 -9.96 12.63
N GLN A 102 1.59 -8.91 12.53
CA GLN A 102 0.13 -9.02 12.55
C GLN A 102 -0.39 -9.92 11.42
N ILE A 103 0.05 -9.69 10.18
CA ILE A 103 -0.35 -10.51 9.03
C ILE A 103 0.00 -11.98 9.23
N SER A 104 1.17 -12.28 9.79
CA SER A 104 1.60 -13.66 10.07
C SER A 104 0.79 -14.36 11.16
N ALA A 105 0.13 -13.59 12.04
CA ALA A 105 -0.67 -14.11 13.15
C ALA A 105 -2.19 -14.12 12.86
N MET A 106 -2.62 -13.55 11.72
CA MET A 106 -4.03 -13.51 11.34
C MET A 106 -4.58 -14.90 11.03
N ASN A 107 -5.85 -15.12 11.40
CA ASN A 107 -6.58 -16.27 10.86
C ASN A 107 -6.94 -16.05 9.38
N GLN A 108 -7.38 -17.11 8.72
CA GLN A 108 -7.67 -17.10 7.28
C GLN A 108 -8.68 -16.00 6.87
N ASN A 109 -9.74 -15.79 7.65
CA ASN A 109 -10.76 -14.80 7.33
C ASN A 109 -10.23 -13.36 7.44
N GLN A 110 -9.45 -13.09 8.48
CA GLN A 110 -8.79 -11.79 8.65
C GLN A 110 -7.80 -11.53 7.52
N PHE A 111 -6.95 -12.52 7.23
CA PHE A 111 -5.95 -12.43 6.16
C PHE A 111 -6.60 -12.15 4.80
N LEU A 112 -7.68 -12.88 4.46
CA LEU A 112 -8.40 -12.68 3.21
C LEU A 112 -9.05 -11.29 3.15
N SER A 113 -9.65 -10.82 4.26
CA SER A 113 -10.26 -9.50 4.34
C SER A 113 -9.24 -8.39 4.09
N VAL A 114 -8.06 -8.49 4.70
CA VAL A 114 -6.95 -7.53 4.53
C VAL A 114 -6.41 -7.56 3.11
N GLN A 115 -6.27 -8.74 2.50
CA GLN A 115 -5.84 -8.87 1.11
C GLN A 115 -6.84 -8.24 0.14
N ILE A 116 -8.15 -8.49 0.31
CA ILE A 116 -9.21 -7.89 -0.51
C ILE A 116 -9.21 -6.37 -0.38
N GLU A 117 -9.11 -5.84 0.84
CA GLU A 117 -9.04 -4.40 1.08
C GLU A 117 -7.81 -3.77 0.43
N THR A 118 -6.65 -4.42 0.55
CA THR A 118 -5.41 -3.97 -0.07
C THR A 118 -5.53 -3.91 -1.58
N LEU A 119 -6.05 -4.96 -2.22
CA LEU A 119 -6.26 -5.00 -3.66
C LEU A 119 -7.23 -3.89 -4.12
N ALA A 120 -8.31 -3.65 -3.37
CA ALA A 120 -9.26 -2.59 -3.66
C ALA A 120 -8.65 -1.18 -3.56
N LEU A 121 -7.73 -0.97 -2.62
CA LEU A 121 -6.95 0.28 -2.53
C LEU A 121 -5.98 0.42 -3.71
N LEU A 122 -5.22 -0.64 -4.01
CA LEU A 122 -4.18 -0.61 -5.04
C LEU A 122 -4.74 -0.33 -6.44
N GLU A 123 -5.99 -0.69 -6.71
CA GLU A 123 -6.66 -0.32 -7.96
C GLU A 123 -6.78 1.20 -8.13
N TRP A 124 -7.06 1.94 -7.04
CA TRP A 124 -7.07 3.41 -7.06
C TRP A 124 -5.66 4.00 -7.14
N VAL A 125 -4.71 3.45 -6.38
CA VAL A 125 -3.31 3.88 -6.43
C VAL A 125 -2.74 3.75 -7.84
N LYS A 126 -2.97 2.59 -8.50
CA LYS A 126 -2.60 2.36 -9.90
C LYS A 126 -3.19 3.41 -10.83
N ARG A 127 -4.50 3.68 -10.72
CA ARG A 127 -5.18 4.65 -11.60
C ARG A 127 -4.56 6.03 -11.48
N PHE A 128 -4.37 6.54 -10.26
CA PHE A 128 -3.81 7.87 -10.06
C PHE A 128 -2.33 7.97 -10.40
N ALA A 129 -1.54 6.92 -10.16
CA ALA A 129 -0.13 6.93 -10.53
C ALA A 129 0.08 6.97 -12.07
N ASN A 130 -0.85 6.41 -12.84
CA ASN A 130 -0.79 6.40 -14.31
C ASN A 130 -1.61 7.53 -14.98
N ALA A 131 -2.23 8.42 -14.20
CA ALA A 131 -3.15 9.42 -14.74
C ALA A 131 -2.47 10.72 -15.22
N ASP A 132 -1.12 10.74 -15.34
CA ASP A 132 -0.31 11.93 -15.66
C ASP A 132 -0.84 13.20 -14.98
N LEU A 133 -0.97 13.12 -13.66
CA LEU A 133 -1.41 14.23 -12.80
C LEU A 133 -0.21 15.19 -12.60
N GLU A 134 0.11 15.97 -13.64
CA GLU A 134 1.05 17.09 -13.60
C GLU A 134 0.36 18.44 -13.40
#